data_AF-A0AAE0KUV1-F1
#
_entry.id   AF-A0AAE0KUV1-F1
#
_cell.length_a   1.000
_cell.length_b   1.000
_cell.length_c   1.000
_cell.angle_alpha   90.00
_cell.angle_beta   90.00
_cell.angle_gamma   90.00
#
_symmetry.space_group_name_H-M   'P 1'
#
loop_
_entity.id
_entity.type
_entity.pdbx_description
1 polymer ?
#
loop_
_entity_poly.entity_id
_entity_poly.type
_entity_poly.pdbx_seq_one_letter_code
_entity_poly.pdbx_strand_id
1 'polypeptide(L)'
;MYGLGRGMELARAGSSTVRFVDPRSFQENVEQRIIIRDQGTEVTYLNELEMVNGYLWSNIWLTSYIAIINITQGSVVMWLNLVDLVEAVKTEFPSANVLNGVAFDAEHRRIWVTGKLWPKVFELDLVEIMAALESTSVANNTYIKPSESSDLLDKSLSPTLYSADDPLLILFSDAVRTVDMPRNH
;
A
#
# COMPACT_ATOMS: atom_id res chain seq x y z
N MET A 1 -7.43 -15.62 -6.60
CA MET A 1 -8.28 -16.12 -5.50
C MET A 1 -7.35 -16.51 -4.35
N TYR A 2 -6.86 -15.53 -3.59
CA TYR A 2 -6.20 -15.75 -2.30
C TYR A 2 -7.12 -15.14 -1.24
N GLY A 3 -8.20 -15.88 -0.98
CA GLY A 3 -9.07 -15.58 0.14
C GLY A 3 -8.30 -15.81 1.43
N LEU A 4 -8.46 -14.88 2.37
CA LEU A 4 -8.26 -15.16 3.79
C LEU A 4 -8.84 -16.56 4.06
N GLY A 5 -8.19 -17.38 4.88
CA GLY A 5 -8.57 -18.77 5.19
C GLY A 5 -9.95 -18.97 5.83
N ARG A 6 -10.86 -18.01 5.68
CA ARG A 6 -12.30 -18.04 5.88
C ARG A 6 -12.87 -17.23 4.73
N GLY A 7 -13.55 -17.85 3.77
CA GLY A 7 -13.96 -17.25 2.50
C GLY A 7 -14.51 -15.82 2.65
N MET A 8 -13.63 -14.83 2.53
CA MET A 8 -13.92 -13.41 2.63
C MET A 8 -12.96 -12.68 1.69
N GLU A 9 -13.52 -11.85 0.82
CA GLU A 9 -12.82 -10.91 -0.04
C GLU A 9 -12.92 -9.50 0.56
N LEU A 10 -11.92 -8.66 0.28
CA LEU A 10 -11.90 -7.27 0.72
C LEU A 10 -12.61 -6.39 -0.32
N ALA A 11 -13.57 -5.58 0.12
CA ALA A 11 -14.31 -4.67 -0.76
C ALA A 11 -14.16 -3.21 -0.31
N ARG A 12 -13.96 -2.32 -1.29
CA ARG A 12 -13.77 -0.88 -1.11
C ARG A 12 -15.09 -0.13 -1.26
N ALA A 13 -15.32 0.82 -0.35
CA ALA A 13 -15.97 2.09 -0.68
C ALA A 13 -14.90 3.17 -0.52
N GLY A 14 -14.92 4.25 -1.32
CA GLY A 14 -13.88 5.29 -1.36
C GLY A 14 -13.60 6.09 -0.06
N SER A 15 -13.94 5.56 1.12
CA SER A 15 -13.62 6.05 2.45
C SER A 15 -12.35 5.39 3.03
N SER A 16 -12.00 5.73 4.27
CA SER A 16 -10.97 5.11 5.10
C SER A 16 -11.31 3.70 5.61
N THR A 17 -12.40 3.10 5.12
CA THR A 17 -12.99 1.89 5.69
C THR A 17 -12.76 0.69 4.78
N VAL A 18 -12.10 -0.33 5.32
CA VAL A 18 -11.99 -1.66 4.70
C VAL A 18 -13.17 -2.52 5.13
N ARG A 19 -13.81 -3.17 4.17
CA ARG A 19 -14.95 -4.06 4.38
C ARG A 19 -14.59 -5.47 3.98
N PHE A 20 -15.15 -6.43 4.70
CA PHE A 20 -14.98 -7.84 4.40
C PHE A 20 -16.30 -8.38 3.88
N VAL A 21 -16.24 -9.13 2.79
CA VAL A 21 -17.41 -9.59 2.03
C VAL A 21 -17.28 -11.09 1.81
N ASP A 22 -18.34 -11.87 2.04
CA ASP A 22 -18.31 -13.30 1.67
C ASP A 22 -18.26 -13.42 0.12
N PRO A 23 -17.29 -14.15 -0.46
CA PRO A 23 -17.05 -14.21 -1.90
C PRO A 23 -18.10 -15.03 -2.65
N ARG A 24 -18.94 -15.78 -1.93
CA ARG A 24 -20.03 -16.57 -2.52
C ARG A 24 -21.33 -15.77 -2.54
N SER A 25 -21.61 -15.01 -1.48
CA SER A 25 -22.86 -14.25 -1.36
C SER A 25 -22.73 -12.77 -1.73
N PHE A 26 -21.51 -12.26 -1.83
CA PHE A 26 -21.19 -10.82 -1.93
C PHE A 26 -21.82 -9.98 -0.80
N GLN A 27 -22.18 -10.62 0.32
CA GLN A 27 -22.72 -9.92 1.48
C GLN A 27 -21.61 -9.40 2.38
N GLU A 28 -21.74 -8.15 2.77
CA GLU A 28 -20.82 -7.48 3.67
C GLU A 28 -21.00 -7.97 5.11
N ASN A 29 -19.90 -8.32 5.76
CA ASN A 29 -19.87 -8.51 7.21
C ASN A 29 -19.62 -7.16 7.90
N VAL A 30 -20.71 -6.49 8.26
CA VAL A 30 -20.68 -5.16 8.89
C VAL A 30 -19.91 -5.14 10.22
N GLU A 31 -19.89 -6.27 10.95
CA GLU A 31 -19.20 -6.39 12.24
C GLU A 31 -17.67 -6.41 12.11
N GLN A 32 -17.15 -6.62 10.88
CA GLN A 32 -15.71 -6.71 10.63
C GLN A 32 -15.15 -5.50 9.89
N ARG A 33 -15.86 -4.37 9.86
CA ARG A 33 -15.32 -3.12 9.29
C ARG A 33 -14.12 -2.63 10.07
N ILE A 34 -13.10 -2.17 9.35
CA ILE A 34 -11.88 -1.62 9.95
C ILE A 34 -11.62 -0.24 9.36
N ILE A 35 -11.42 0.75 10.22
CA ILE A 35 -11.04 2.10 9.83
C ILE A 35 -9.52 2.16 9.81
N ILE A 36 -8.95 2.53 8.66
CA ILE A 36 -7.51 2.64 8.49
C ILE A 36 -7.04 4.00 8.99
N ARG A 37 -6.01 3.99 9.82
CA ARG A 37 -5.42 5.18 10.44
C ARG A 37 -3.90 5.17 10.31
N ASP A 38 -3.34 6.34 10.09
CA ASP A 38 -1.92 6.62 10.26
C ASP A 38 -1.77 7.62 11.41
N GLN A 39 -1.01 7.24 12.44
CA GLN A 39 -0.80 8.03 13.67
C GLN A 39 -2.08 8.61 14.32
N GLY A 40 -3.23 7.95 14.12
CA GLY A 40 -4.54 8.36 14.64
C GLY A 40 -5.42 9.12 13.64
N THR A 41 -4.85 9.61 12.54
CA THR A 41 -5.58 10.24 11.43
C THR A 41 -6.08 9.20 10.45
N GLU A 42 -7.31 9.32 9.97
CA GLU A 42 -7.85 8.37 8.99
C GLU A 42 -7.16 8.51 7.63
N VAL A 43 -6.81 7.37 7.03
CA VAL A 43 -6.25 7.31 5.68
C VAL A 43 -7.40 7.05 4.72
N THR A 44 -7.72 8.02 3.87
CA THR A 44 -8.80 7.91 2.89
C THR A 44 -8.26 7.48 1.52
N TYR A 45 -9.14 7.35 0.51
CA TYR A 45 -8.77 7.04 -0.87
C TYR A 45 -8.06 5.71 -1.11
N LEU A 46 -8.17 4.74 -0.18
CA LEU A 46 -7.64 3.37 -0.22
C LEU A 46 -8.02 2.52 -1.46
N ASN A 47 -7.20 2.60 -2.49
CA ASN A 47 -7.18 1.93 -3.80
C ASN A 47 -7.59 0.46 -4.01
N GLU A 48 -6.80 -0.17 -4.86
CA GLU A 48 -6.63 -1.61 -4.88
C GLU A 48 -6.14 -2.10 -3.53
N LEU A 49 -6.63 -3.27 -3.12
CA LEU A 49 -6.32 -3.91 -1.86
C LEU A 49 -5.72 -5.28 -2.15
N GLU A 50 -4.55 -5.58 -1.59
CA GLU A 50 -3.89 -6.87 -1.75
C GLU A 50 -3.35 -7.37 -0.40
N MET A 51 -3.59 -8.65 -0.08
CA MET A 51 -3.02 -9.27 1.12
C MET A 51 -1.64 -9.83 0.82
N VAL A 52 -0.63 -9.33 1.53
CA VAL A 52 0.78 -9.67 1.31
C VAL A 52 1.41 -10.00 2.65
N ASN A 53 1.83 -11.26 2.85
CA ASN A 53 2.46 -11.73 4.09
C ASN A 53 1.73 -11.34 5.38
N GLY A 54 0.38 -11.34 5.36
CA GLY A 54 -0.45 -10.99 6.54
C GLY A 54 -0.71 -9.50 6.73
N TYR A 55 -0.13 -8.63 5.90
CA TYR A 55 -0.44 -7.20 5.85
C TYR A 55 -1.37 -6.89 4.69
N LEU A 56 -2.20 -5.86 4.88
CA LEU A 56 -3.01 -5.33 3.81
C LEU A 56 -2.26 -4.20 3.10
N TRP A 57 -2.04 -4.34 1.81
CA TRP A 57 -1.40 -3.32 0.99
C TRP A 57 -2.46 -2.56 0.21
N SER A 58 -2.35 -1.24 0.19
CA SER A 58 -3.29 -0.39 -0.56
C SER A 58 -2.56 0.74 -1.26
N ASN A 59 -2.75 0.92 -2.57
CA ASN A 59 -2.37 2.20 -3.17
C ASN A 59 -3.33 3.31 -2.67
N ILE A 60 -2.84 4.53 -2.53
CA ILE A 60 -3.70 5.68 -2.22
C ILE A 60 -4.02 6.41 -3.52
N TRP A 61 -5.30 6.47 -3.88
CA TRP A 61 -5.71 7.05 -5.16
C TRP A 61 -5.26 8.51 -5.28
N LEU A 62 -4.90 8.92 -6.50
CA LEU A 62 -4.28 10.22 -6.84
C LEU A 62 -2.88 10.46 -6.27
N THR A 63 -2.28 9.47 -5.63
CA THR A 63 -0.90 9.53 -5.11
C THR A 63 -0.02 8.46 -5.75
N SER A 64 1.29 8.54 -5.45
CA SER A 64 2.27 7.52 -5.79
C SER A 64 2.66 6.66 -4.59
N TYR A 65 1.80 6.56 -3.57
CA TYR A 65 2.09 5.84 -2.34
C TYR A 65 1.29 4.55 -2.21
N ILE A 66 1.91 3.57 -1.55
CA ILE A 66 1.25 2.36 -1.05
C ILE A 66 1.34 2.33 0.47
N ALA A 67 0.20 2.18 1.13
CA ALA A 67 0.11 1.92 2.56
C ALA A 67 0.27 0.42 2.82
N ILE A 68 1.14 0.05 3.75
CA ILE A 68 1.21 -1.29 4.34
C ILE A 68 0.50 -1.20 5.69
N ILE A 69 -0.53 -2.02 5.87
CA ILE A 69 -1.52 -1.88 6.95
C ILE A 69 -1.53 -3.14 7.79
N ASN A 70 -1.42 -2.98 9.11
CA ASN A 70 -1.77 -4.03 10.06
C ASN A 70 -3.30 -4.15 10.12
N ILE A 71 -3.84 -5.19 9.49
CA ILE A 71 -5.29 -5.36 9.38
C ILE A 71 -5.96 -5.65 10.73
N THR A 72 -5.24 -6.17 11.73
CA THR A 72 -5.83 -6.41 13.07
C THR A 72 -6.06 -5.10 13.83
N GLN A 73 -5.20 -4.11 13.63
CA GLN A 73 -5.24 -2.82 14.34
C GLN A 73 -5.87 -1.69 13.51
N GLY A 74 -5.92 -1.84 12.19
CA GLY A 74 -6.28 -0.76 11.27
C GLY A 74 -5.23 0.34 11.22
N SER A 75 -3.98 0.06 11.61
CA SER A 75 -2.88 1.04 11.58
C SER A 75 -2.02 0.86 10.34
N VAL A 76 -1.64 1.96 9.71
CA VAL A 76 -0.52 1.96 8.75
C VAL A 76 0.76 1.71 9.54
N VAL A 77 1.55 0.74 9.07
CA VAL A 77 2.83 0.35 9.66
C VAL A 77 4.02 0.76 8.82
N MET A 78 3.79 1.12 7.55
CA MET A 78 4.82 1.60 6.63
C MET A 78 4.17 2.21 5.37
N TRP A 79 4.87 3.17 4.79
CA TRP A 79 4.56 3.78 3.50
C TRP A 79 5.64 3.43 2.47
N LEU A 80 5.23 2.97 1.30
CA LEU A 80 6.12 2.86 0.14
C LEU A 80 5.96 4.09 -0.73
N ASN A 81 7.06 4.80 -0.98
CA ASN A 81 7.11 5.95 -1.86
C ASN A 81 7.53 5.54 -3.27
N LEU A 82 6.59 5.58 -4.22
CA LEU A 82 6.83 5.27 -5.62
C LEU A 82 6.80 6.51 -6.52
N VAL A 83 6.99 7.72 -5.97
CA VAL A 83 6.97 8.97 -6.76
C VAL A 83 7.95 8.89 -7.93
N ASP A 84 9.20 8.53 -7.68
CA ASP A 84 10.23 8.44 -8.72
C ASP A 84 9.89 7.40 -9.79
N LEU A 85 9.28 6.27 -9.41
CA LEU A 85 8.80 5.26 -10.36
C LEU A 85 7.73 5.86 -11.28
N VAL A 86 6.73 6.50 -10.70
CA VAL A 86 5.60 7.08 -11.42
C VAL A 86 6.09 8.20 -12.36
N GLU A 87 7.06 9.01 -11.92
CA GLU A 87 7.68 10.07 -12.73
C GLU A 87 8.53 9.50 -13.89
N ALA A 88 9.33 8.47 -13.63
CA ALA A 88 10.10 7.77 -14.65
C ALA A 88 9.19 7.17 -15.72
N VAL A 89 8.11 6.50 -15.32
CA VAL A 89 7.12 5.93 -16.24
C VAL A 89 6.42 7.01 -17.06
N LYS A 90 6.03 8.13 -16.47
CA LYS A 90 5.38 9.25 -17.20
C LYS A 90 6.33 9.96 -18.16
N THR A 91 7.61 10.02 -17.82
CA THR A 91 8.64 10.57 -18.70
C THR A 91 8.85 9.70 -19.93
N GLU A 92 8.89 8.37 -19.75
CA GLU A 92 8.99 7.42 -20.86
C GLU A 92 7.68 7.31 -21.67
N PHE A 93 6.54 7.34 -20.98
CA PHE A 93 5.21 7.14 -21.53
C PHE A 93 4.24 8.25 -21.07
N PRO A 94 4.14 9.37 -21.81
CA PRO A 94 3.31 10.52 -21.41
C PRO A 94 1.81 10.23 -21.25
N SER A 95 1.31 9.13 -21.83
CA SER A 95 -0.09 8.67 -21.66
C SER A 95 -0.31 7.89 -20.36
N ALA A 96 0.74 7.50 -19.65
CA ALA A 96 0.64 6.81 -18.37
C ALA A 96 -0.02 7.70 -17.32
N ASN A 97 -0.94 7.11 -16.56
CA ASN A 97 -1.74 7.83 -15.57
C ASN A 97 -1.32 7.39 -14.14
N VAL A 98 -2.25 7.43 -13.18
CA VAL A 98 -2.00 7.14 -11.76
C VAL A 98 -1.57 5.69 -11.53
N LEU A 99 -0.72 5.51 -10.50
CA LEU A 99 -0.42 4.21 -9.88
C LEU A 99 -1.73 3.52 -9.51
N ASN A 100 -1.93 2.32 -10.03
CA ASN A 100 -3.10 1.51 -9.78
C ASN A 100 -2.84 0.06 -10.18
N GLY A 101 -2.92 -0.83 -9.20
CA GLY A 101 -2.61 -2.25 -9.37
C GLY A 101 -1.46 -2.63 -8.46
N VAL A 102 -1.77 -3.49 -7.50
CA VAL A 102 -0.81 -4.22 -6.66
C VAL A 102 -1.23 -5.67 -6.77
N ALA A 103 -0.30 -6.57 -7.07
CA ALA A 103 -0.58 -7.99 -7.20
C ALA A 103 0.50 -8.81 -6.49
N PHE A 104 0.09 -9.83 -5.74
CA PHE A 104 1.00 -10.70 -5.01
C PHE A 104 0.91 -12.15 -5.48
N ASP A 105 2.05 -12.71 -5.84
CA ASP A 105 2.24 -14.13 -6.09
C ASP A 105 2.80 -14.77 -4.82
N ALA A 106 1.90 -15.39 -4.05
CA ALA A 106 2.25 -16.04 -2.80
C ALA A 106 3.15 -17.26 -2.96
N GLU A 107 3.09 -17.96 -4.10
CA GLU A 107 3.90 -19.15 -4.38
C GLU A 107 5.37 -18.77 -4.54
N HIS A 108 5.63 -17.70 -5.30
CA HIS A 108 6.99 -17.24 -5.59
C HIS A 108 7.43 -16.07 -4.71
N ARG A 109 6.54 -15.56 -3.83
CA ARG A 109 6.75 -14.39 -2.96
C ARG A 109 7.18 -13.14 -3.73
N ARG A 110 6.49 -12.86 -4.84
CA ARG A 110 6.74 -11.69 -5.68
C ARG A 110 5.57 -10.74 -5.63
N ILE A 111 5.88 -9.45 -5.62
CA ILE A 111 4.88 -8.40 -5.67
C ILE A 111 5.12 -7.52 -6.88
N TRP A 112 4.04 -7.18 -7.55
CA TRP A 112 4.09 -6.30 -8.70
C TRP A 112 3.21 -5.08 -8.53
N VAL A 113 3.66 -3.99 -9.13
CA VAL A 113 2.92 -2.74 -9.22
C VAL A 113 2.80 -2.29 -10.67
N THR A 114 1.68 -1.66 -10.98
CA THR A 114 1.43 -1.04 -12.28
C THR A 114 0.51 0.17 -12.12
N GLY A 115 0.04 0.72 -13.23
CA GLY A 115 -0.85 1.86 -13.23
C GLY A 115 -1.79 1.91 -14.41
N LYS A 116 -2.75 2.82 -14.32
CA LYS A 116 -3.70 3.05 -15.40
C LYS A 116 -2.93 3.54 -16.63
N LEU A 117 -3.09 2.83 -17.75
CA LEU A 117 -2.41 3.10 -19.03
C LEU A 117 -0.88 2.95 -18.96
N TRP A 118 -0.35 2.23 -17.96
CA TRP A 118 1.06 1.89 -17.95
C TRP A 118 1.30 0.74 -18.93
N PRO A 119 2.29 0.86 -19.84
CA PRO A 119 2.67 -0.24 -20.72
C PRO A 119 3.61 -1.25 -20.02
N LYS A 120 3.97 -1.00 -18.76
CA LYS A 120 4.91 -1.79 -17.96
C LYS A 120 4.32 -2.19 -16.61
N VAL A 121 4.86 -3.28 -16.08
CA VAL A 121 4.65 -3.76 -14.72
C VAL A 121 6.02 -3.80 -14.05
N PHE A 122 6.10 -3.47 -12.76
CA PHE A 122 7.34 -3.42 -12.01
C PHE A 122 7.26 -4.39 -10.84
N GLU A 123 8.33 -5.13 -10.59
CA GLU A 123 8.43 -6.00 -9.42
C GLU A 123 9.04 -5.20 -8.27
N LEU A 124 8.44 -5.27 -7.07
CA LEU A 124 9.09 -4.74 -5.87
C LEU A 124 9.87 -5.85 -5.17
N ASP A 125 10.99 -5.48 -4.58
CA ASP A 125 11.81 -6.36 -3.76
C ASP A 125 11.12 -6.60 -2.41
N LEU A 126 10.29 -7.64 -2.37
CA LEU A 126 9.54 -7.99 -1.17
C LEU A 126 10.46 -8.33 0.00
N VAL A 127 11.66 -8.88 -0.24
CA VAL A 127 12.59 -9.23 0.84
C VAL A 127 13.07 -7.97 1.53
N GLU A 128 13.47 -6.96 0.76
CA GLU A 128 13.92 -5.67 1.29
C GLU A 128 12.81 -4.97 2.08
N ILE A 129 11.60 -4.92 1.51
CA ILE A 129 10.45 -4.27 2.17
C ILE A 129 10.10 -4.95 3.50
N MET A 130 10.09 -6.29 3.53
CA MET A 130 9.78 -7.01 4.76
C MET A 130 10.90 -6.88 5.80
N ALA A 131 12.17 -6.86 5.38
CA ALA A 131 13.30 -6.63 6.30
C ALA A 131 13.24 -5.24 6.93
N ALA A 132 12.94 -4.21 6.13
CA ALA A 132 12.72 -2.86 6.64
C ALA A 132 11.55 -2.81 7.63
N LEU A 133 10.42 -3.47 7.32
CA LEU A 133 9.26 -3.54 8.21
C LEU A 133 9.58 -4.19 9.55
N GLU A 134 10.34 -5.28 9.53
CA GLU A 134 10.82 -5.95 10.74
C GLU A 134 11.74 -5.03 11.56
N SER A 135 12.69 -4.34 10.92
CA SER A 135 13.61 -3.42 11.59
C SER A 135 12.88 -2.24 12.27
N THR A 136 11.85 -1.70 11.62
CA THR A 136 11.05 -0.60 12.15
C THR A 136 10.13 -1.06 13.28
N SER A 137 9.62 -2.29 13.25
CA SER A 137 8.85 -2.87 14.36
C SER A 137 9.70 -3.01 15.64
N VAL A 138 10.98 -3.36 15.49
CA VAL A 138 11.93 -3.47 16.60
C VAL A 138 12.26 -2.08 17.17
N ALA A 139 12.48 -1.09 16.30
CA ALA A 139 12.72 0.30 16.71
C ALA A 139 11.48 0.93 17.41
N ASN A 140 10.28 0.61 16.93
CA ASN A 140 9.02 1.18 17.43
C ASN A 140 8.58 0.65 18.80
N ASN A 141 9.15 -0.46 19.28
CA ASN A 141 8.98 -0.88 20.68
C ASN A 141 9.74 0.04 21.68
N THR A 142 10.42 1.06 21.17
CA THR A 142 11.14 2.11 21.91
C THR A 142 10.65 3.54 21.57
N TYR A 143 9.73 3.71 20.62
CA TYR A 143 9.31 5.04 20.15
C TYR A 143 8.12 5.58 20.94
N ILE A 144 8.35 6.69 21.64
CA ILE A 144 7.31 7.49 22.32
C ILE A 144 6.67 8.41 21.27
N LYS A 145 5.34 8.40 21.22
CA LYS A 145 4.49 9.23 20.34
C LYS A 145 4.92 10.71 20.37
N PRO A 146 5.12 11.39 19.22
CA PRO A 146 5.32 12.84 19.22
C PRO A 146 4.07 13.54 19.74
N SER A 147 4.26 14.51 20.64
CA SER A 147 3.21 15.31 21.25
C SER A 147 2.43 16.12 20.21
N GLU A 148 1.12 16.19 20.41
CA GLU A 148 0.17 16.97 19.62
C GLU A 148 0.62 18.43 19.43
N SER A 149 0.89 18.84 18.19
CA SER A 149 0.87 20.25 17.83
C SER A 149 0.26 20.45 16.43
N SER A 150 -0.58 21.48 16.40
CA SER A 150 -1.51 21.91 15.37
C SER A 150 -0.84 22.30 14.05
N ASP A 151 -1.47 21.88 12.94
CA ASP A 151 -1.87 22.79 11.85
C ASP A 151 -2.61 21.98 10.78
N LEU A 152 -3.86 22.39 10.50
CA LEU A 152 -4.81 21.69 9.63
C LEU A 152 -4.65 22.19 8.19
N LEU A 153 -3.78 21.53 7.43
CA LEU A 153 -3.77 21.53 5.97
C LEU A 153 -4.10 20.10 5.56
N ASP A 154 -5.17 19.89 4.77
CA ASP A 154 -5.73 18.59 4.36
C ASP A 154 -4.74 17.41 4.40
N LYS A 155 -4.62 16.79 5.58
CA LYS A 155 -3.69 15.70 5.91
C LYS A 155 -4.25 14.33 5.51
N SER A 156 -5.37 14.29 4.79
CA SER A 156 -6.11 13.06 4.51
C SER A 156 -5.48 12.20 3.41
N LEU A 157 -4.47 12.74 2.70
CA LEU A 157 -4.05 12.25 1.40
C LEU A 157 -2.56 11.93 1.23
N SER A 158 -1.68 12.16 2.21
CA SER A 158 -0.25 11.86 1.98
C SER A 158 0.60 11.64 3.22
N PRO A 159 1.64 10.79 3.12
CA PRO A 159 2.76 10.69 4.05
C PRO A 159 3.69 11.91 4.00
N THR A 160 3.22 13.09 3.58
CA THR A 160 4.00 14.35 3.53
C THR A 160 4.50 14.85 4.89
N LEU A 161 4.26 14.07 5.96
CA LEU A 161 4.77 14.29 7.31
C LEU A 161 6.07 13.52 7.59
N TYR A 162 6.46 12.57 6.73
CA TYR A 162 7.66 11.75 6.92
C TYR A 162 8.84 12.36 6.16
N SER A 163 9.98 12.52 6.85
CA SER A 163 11.26 12.87 6.21
C SER A 163 11.72 11.75 5.28
N ALA A 164 12.56 12.06 4.29
CA ALA A 164 13.20 11.03 3.46
C ALA A 164 14.02 10.01 4.28
N ASP A 165 14.47 10.41 5.47
CA ASP A 165 15.21 9.56 6.42
C ASP A 165 14.30 8.80 7.40
N ASP A 166 12.97 8.89 7.27
CA ASP A 166 12.06 8.25 8.20
C ASP A 166 12.02 6.72 7.97
N PRO A 167 12.22 5.90 9.01
CA PRO A 167 12.23 4.43 8.88
C PRO A 167 10.87 3.84 8.48
N LEU A 168 9.79 4.63 8.50
CA LEU A 168 8.47 4.23 8.02
C LEU A 168 8.27 4.53 6.53
N LEU A 169 9.26 5.13 5.86
CA LEU A 169 9.23 5.47 4.44
C LEU A 169 10.33 4.70 3.69
N ILE A 170 9.93 3.86 2.72
CA ILE A 170 10.88 3.22 1.80
C ILE A 170 10.86 3.99 0.47
N LEU A 171 12.04 4.35 -0.02
CA LEU A 171 12.22 5.04 -1.29
C LEU A 171 12.29 4.08 -2.47
N PHE A 172 11.96 4.63 -3.64
CA PHE A 172 11.96 3.92 -4.92
C PHE A 172 13.29 3.22 -5.26
N SER A 173 14.43 3.89 -5.01
CA SER A 173 15.76 3.38 -5.35
C SER A 173 16.10 2.06 -4.67
N ASP A 174 15.45 1.78 -3.54
CA ASP A 174 15.87 0.72 -2.64
C ASP A 174 15.04 -0.55 -2.85
N ALA A 175 13.88 -0.44 -3.48
CA ALA A 175 12.87 -1.51 -3.47
C ALA A 175 12.32 -1.92 -4.84
N VAL A 176 12.78 -1.38 -5.98
CA VAL A 176 12.18 -1.69 -7.30
C VAL A 176 13.15 -2.37 -8.26
N ARG A 177 12.69 -3.47 -8.86
CA ARG A 177 13.33 -4.12 -10.02
C ARG A 177 12.39 -4.03 -11.21
N THR A 178 12.90 -3.52 -12.35
CA THR A 178 12.09 -3.49 -13.58
C THR A 178 12.05 -4.88 -14.19
N VAL A 179 10.85 -5.37 -14.49
CA VAL A 179 10.65 -6.61 -15.23
C VAL A 179 9.89 -6.26 -16.50
N ASP A 180 10.53 -6.42 -17.66
CA ASP A 180 9.81 -6.25 -18.92
C ASP A 180 8.75 -7.36 -19.04
N MET A 181 7.52 -6.98 -19.41
CA MET A 181 6.52 -7.96 -19.82
C MET A 181 7.12 -8.81 -20.96
N PRO A 182 7.04 -10.16 -20.90
CA PRO A 182 7.46 -10.97 -22.02
C PRO A 182 6.69 -10.50 -23.25
N ARG A 183 7.42 -10.03 -24.27
CA ARG A 183 6.81 -9.73 -25.57
C ARG A 183 6.22 -11.04 -26.07
N ASN A 184 4.90 -11.15 -26.08
CA ASN A 184 4.25 -12.20 -26.85
C ASN A 184 4.68 -12.00 -28.30
N HIS A 185 5.51 -12.92 -28.79
CA HIS A 185 5.82 -13.10 -30.21
C HIS A 185 4.77 -14.00 -30.85
#